data_AF-A0A819CH12-F1
#
_entry.id   AF-A0A819CH12-F1
#
_cell.length_a   1.000
_cell.length_b   1.000
_cell.length_c   1.000
_cell.angle_alpha   90.00
_cell.angle_beta   90.00
_cell.angle_gamma   90.00
#
_symmetry.space_group_name_H-M   'P 1'
#
loop_
_entity.id
_entity.type
_entity.pdbx_description
1 polymer ?
#
loop_
_entity_poly.entity_id
_entity_poly.type
_entity_poly.pdbx_seq_one_letter_code
_entity_poly.pdbx_strand_id
1 'polypeptide(L)'
;MTKQIQEQLINLVDNQSLEEFISLYSKHSSLLKSYQHMELLFRSCRLGLLSFVEYILNSKLIDINCSHPSTGYPLLFISIRSQKHDIIKYIIQQTNANINWSCQNNGITCLNEAIRQLDYSTVMLLLEHGCTINQSHLFGTIIECFRQRDKNMHPLIILDDLINRCPKLIDKIDREQLTQFILNRSHCLLTNSNSVVCSLLEKFSLNINYDLVNEISLMSMKQNKKIHRTQVGIIGCGPSGLLLGALLFRSGIDSIIIEEQSRSDVESNTRAGVLEQSTIDSLDEVDINERVLKEGIIQRCINIQFNGKRISVPITEYTEGKVSTFYSQNLVVQDLIESRLKTNQRLWFDIEYARIERHDKTDDGQRPLIKFRRRNSNKEELIECDFIAGCDGGASKCCRHSIPKDEIRTI
;
A
#
# COMPACT_ATOMS: atom_id res chain seq x y z
N MET A 1 -51.42 10.13 -15.66
CA MET A 1 -51.31 9.61 -17.04
C MET A 1 -49.86 9.35 -17.43
N THR A 2 -48.99 10.37 -17.45
CA THR A 2 -47.57 10.24 -17.85
C THR A 2 -46.74 9.27 -17.00
N LYS A 3 -46.98 9.20 -15.68
CA LYS A 3 -46.26 8.26 -14.80
C LYS A 3 -46.64 6.79 -15.05
N GLN A 4 -47.92 6.53 -15.28
CA GLN A 4 -48.45 5.19 -15.56
C GLN A 4 -47.98 4.66 -16.93
N ILE A 5 -47.92 5.54 -17.94
CA ILE A 5 -47.36 5.21 -19.26
C ILE A 5 -45.85 4.92 -19.16
N GLN A 6 -45.12 5.70 -18.37
CA GLN A 6 -43.69 5.45 -18.14
C GLN A 6 -43.44 4.09 -17.47
N GLU A 7 -44.21 3.74 -16.43
CA GLU A 7 -44.11 2.44 -15.76
C GLU A 7 -44.41 1.27 -16.72
N GLN A 8 -45.42 1.42 -17.59
CA GLN A 8 -45.70 0.43 -18.63
C GLN A 8 -44.54 0.27 -19.62
N LEU A 9 -43.96 1.38 -20.11
CA LEU A 9 -42.81 1.34 -21.01
C LEU A 9 -41.57 0.71 -20.35
N ILE A 10 -41.33 0.98 -19.06
CA ILE A 10 -40.25 0.35 -18.29
C ILE A 10 -40.46 -1.17 -18.21
N ASN A 11 -41.68 -1.61 -17.89
CA ASN A 11 -42.00 -3.05 -17.83
C ASN A 11 -41.81 -3.74 -19.19
N LEU A 12 -42.17 -3.07 -20.29
CA LEU A 12 -41.97 -3.61 -21.65
C LEU A 12 -40.48 -3.74 -22.00
N VAL A 13 -39.65 -2.79 -21.56
CA VAL A 13 -38.18 -2.89 -21.69
C VAL A 13 -37.64 -4.05 -20.86
N ASP A 14 -38.10 -4.20 -19.62
CA ASP A 14 -37.65 -5.30 -18.73
C ASP A 14 -38.05 -6.68 -19.25
N ASN A 15 -39.25 -6.79 -19.82
CA ASN A 15 -39.77 -8.01 -20.43
C ASN A 15 -39.27 -8.22 -21.86
N GLN A 16 -38.53 -7.27 -22.42
CA GLN A 16 -37.94 -7.32 -23.77
C GLN A 16 -38.97 -7.38 -24.92
N SER A 17 -40.19 -6.87 -24.70
CA SER A 17 -41.29 -6.83 -25.66
C SER A 17 -41.16 -5.64 -26.64
N LEU A 18 -40.34 -5.79 -27.70
CA LEU A 18 -40.03 -4.69 -28.61
C LEU A 18 -41.24 -4.15 -29.38
N GLU A 19 -42.10 -5.02 -29.91
CA GLU A 19 -43.24 -4.61 -30.75
C GLU A 19 -44.27 -3.78 -29.96
N GLU A 20 -44.61 -4.26 -28.77
CA GLU A 20 -45.50 -3.56 -27.84
C GLU A 20 -44.89 -2.23 -27.38
N PHE A 21 -43.57 -2.22 -27.13
CA PHE A 21 -42.85 -0.99 -26.80
C PHE A 21 -42.93 0.03 -27.92
N ILE A 22 -42.66 -0.35 -29.18
CA ILE A 22 -42.73 0.54 -30.35
C ILE A 22 -44.13 1.13 -30.50
N SER A 23 -45.16 0.30 -30.38
CA SER A 23 -46.57 0.71 -30.48
C SER A 23 -46.96 1.71 -29.39
N LEU A 24 -46.56 1.45 -28.14
CA LEU A 24 -46.89 2.34 -27.02
C LEU A 24 -46.04 3.62 -27.02
N TYR A 25 -44.75 3.50 -27.32
CA TYR A 25 -43.80 4.62 -27.35
C TYR A 25 -44.14 5.60 -28.47
N SER A 26 -44.42 5.14 -29.70
CA SER A 26 -44.79 6.03 -30.82
C SER A 26 -46.03 6.87 -30.54
N LYS A 27 -47.02 6.34 -29.80
CA LYS A 27 -48.27 7.04 -29.46
C LYS A 27 -48.11 8.08 -28.35
N HIS A 28 -47.16 7.89 -27.44
CA HIS A 28 -47.07 8.66 -26.21
C HIS A 28 -45.72 9.36 -25.97
N SER A 29 -44.76 9.21 -26.89
CA SER A 29 -43.41 9.77 -26.75
C SER A 29 -43.40 11.31 -26.62
N SER A 30 -44.33 12.01 -27.26
CA SER A 30 -44.49 13.47 -27.14
C SER A 30 -44.97 13.94 -25.76
N LEU A 31 -45.59 13.05 -24.98
CA LEU A 31 -46.07 13.34 -23.63
C LEU A 31 -44.99 13.15 -22.56
N LEU A 32 -43.93 12.39 -22.89
CA LEU A 32 -42.85 12.08 -21.96
C LEU A 32 -41.86 13.24 -21.85
N LYS A 33 -41.41 13.51 -20.61
CA LYS A 33 -40.33 14.46 -20.32
C LYS A 33 -38.98 13.85 -20.69
N SER A 34 -38.00 14.71 -20.96
CA SER A 34 -36.63 14.30 -21.36
C SER A 34 -36.00 13.26 -20.43
N TYR A 35 -36.14 13.39 -19.10
CA TYR A 35 -35.59 12.40 -18.16
C TYR A 35 -36.26 11.01 -18.25
N GLN A 36 -37.55 10.94 -18.63
CA GLN A 36 -38.27 9.66 -18.75
C GLN A 36 -37.78 8.88 -19.96
N HIS A 37 -37.49 9.61 -21.04
CA HIS A 37 -36.85 9.07 -22.23
C HIS A 37 -35.43 8.57 -21.92
N MET A 38 -34.65 9.37 -21.17
CA MET A 38 -33.31 8.96 -20.72
C MET A 38 -33.38 7.68 -19.89
N GLU A 39 -34.30 7.57 -18.94
CA GLU A 39 -34.43 6.38 -18.10
C GLU A 39 -34.66 5.10 -18.91
N LEU A 40 -35.53 5.14 -19.93
CA LEU A 40 -35.75 4.02 -20.85
C LEU A 40 -34.46 3.69 -21.62
N LEU A 41 -33.80 4.71 -22.18
CA LEU A 41 -32.57 4.55 -22.95
C LEU A 41 -31.43 3.92 -22.14
N PHE A 42 -31.15 4.45 -20.94
CA PHE A 42 -30.12 3.93 -20.05
C PHE A 42 -30.44 2.52 -19.55
N ARG A 43 -31.73 2.21 -19.32
CA ARG A 43 -32.17 0.87 -18.94
C ARG A 43 -31.97 -0.14 -20.06
N SER A 44 -32.36 0.20 -21.30
CA SER A 44 -32.10 -0.62 -22.49
C SER A 44 -30.60 -0.85 -22.72
N CYS A 45 -29.77 0.18 -22.51
CA CYS A 45 -28.32 0.05 -22.59
C CYS A 45 -27.76 -0.92 -21.54
N ARG A 46 -28.19 -0.83 -20.28
CA ARG A 46 -27.75 -1.72 -19.20
C ARG A 46 -28.15 -3.18 -19.45
N LEU A 47 -29.35 -3.40 -19.99
CA LEU A 47 -29.85 -4.75 -20.32
C LEU A 47 -29.21 -5.34 -21.58
N GLY A 48 -28.69 -4.51 -22.50
CA GLY A 48 -28.09 -4.97 -23.76
C GLY A 48 -29.10 -5.07 -24.91
N LEU A 49 -30.19 -4.30 -24.86
CA LEU A 49 -31.28 -4.36 -25.83
C LEU A 49 -31.03 -3.39 -26.99
N LEU A 50 -30.21 -3.79 -27.97
CA LEU A 50 -29.80 -2.94 -29.09
C LEU A 50 -31.00 -2.34 -29.85
N SER A 51 -31.98 -3.15 -30.24
CA SER A 51 -33.13 -2.67 -31.03
C SER A 51 -33.97 -1.60 -30.32
N PHE A 52 -34.05 -1.65 -28.98
CA PHE A 52 -34.70 -0.60 -28.20
C PHE A 52 -33.87 0.68 -28.22
N VAL A 53 -32.55 0.57 -28.06
CA VAL A 53 -31.62 1.73 -28.11
C VAL A 53 -31.69 2.41 -29.47
N GLU A 54 -31.63 1.64 -30.56
CA GLU A 54 -31.76 2.13 -31.93
C GLU A 54 -33.07 2.89 -32.13
N TYR A 55 -34.20 2.30 -31.70
CA TYR A 55 -35.50 2.92 -31.86
C TYR A 55 -35.64 4.22 -31.07
N ILE A 56 -35.18 4.23 -29.81
CA ILE A 56 -35.25 5.43 -28.96
C ILE A 56 -34.36 6.55 -29.52
N LEU A 57 -33.13 6.26 -29.95
CA LEU A 57 -32.23 7.28 -30.51
C LEU A 57 -32.72 7.79 -31.88
N ASN A 58 -33.28 6.92 -32.72
CA ASN A 58 -33.86 7.31 -34.01
C ASN A 58 -35.09 8.21 -33.88
N SER A 59 -35.76 8.23 -32.72
CA SER A 59 -36.88 9.15 -32.46
C SER A 59 -36.47 10.63 -32.42
N LYS A 60 -35.16 10.92 -32.26
CA LYS A 60 -34.58 12.28 -32.12
C LYS A 60 -35.13 13.09 -30.94
N LEU A 61 -35.83 12.44 -29.99
CA LEU A 61 -36.34 13.08 -28.77
C LEU A 61 -35.29 13.18 -27.65
N ILE A 62 -34.19 12.44 -27.78
CA ILE A 62 -33.04 12.46 -26.86
C ILE A 62 -31.78 12.60 -27.70
N ASP A 63 -30.83 13.36 -27.19
CA ASP A 63 -29.47 13.38 -27.71
C ASP A 63 -28.70 12.13 -27.27
N ILE A 64 -27.91 11.54 -28.18
CA ILE A 64 -26.99 10.43 -27.88
C ILE A 64 -25.95 10.81 -26.82
N ASN A 65 -25.67 12.11 -26.77
CA ASN A 65 -24.77 12.81 -25.86
C ASN A 65 -25.46 13.16 -24.53
N CYS A 66 -26.18 12.20 -23.95
CA CYS A 66 -26.89 12.39 -22.68
C CYS A 66 -26.14 11.78 -21.49
N SER A 67 -26.35 12.37 -20.31
CA SER A 67 -25.88 11.84 -19.02
C SER A 67 -27.05 11.34 -18.19
N HIS A 68 -26.84 10.25 -17.44
CA HIS A 68 -27.88 9.65 -16.62
C HIS A 68 -28.35 10.63 -15.55
N PRO A 69 -29.66 10.89 -15.40
CA PRO A 69 -30.19 11.96 -14.53
C PRO A 69 -29.69 11.90 -13.08
N SER A 70 -29.59 10.69 -12.51
CA SER A 70 -29.20 10.52 -11.11
C SER A 70 -27.69 10.37 -10.86
N THR A 71 -26.93 9.83 -11.82
CA THR A 71 -25.52 9.47 -11.61
C THR A 71 -24.56 10.40 -12.35
N GLY A 72 -25.04 11.13 -13.35
CA GLY A 72 -24.21 11.98 -14.21
C GLY A 72 -23.33 11.19 -15.18
N TYR A 73 -23.52 9.87 -15.31
CA TYR A 73 -22.69 9.06 -16.21
C TYR A 73 -23.17 9.16 -17.67
N PRO A 74 -22.24 9.35 -18.63
CA PRO A 74 -22.59 9.39 -20.05
C PRO A 74 -23.20 8.07 -20.54
N LEU A 75 -24.01 8.15 -21.59
CA LEU A 75 -24.61 6.96 -22.23
C LEU A 75 -23.57 5.93 -22.64
N LEU A 76 -22.54 6.37 -23.39
CA LEU A 76 -21.44 5.52 -23.82
C LEU A 76 -20.71 4.89 -22.63
N PHE A 77 -20.50 5.64 -21.56
CA PHE A 77 -19.84 5.16 -20.34
C PHE A 77 -20.62 4.00 -19.70
N ILE A 78 -21.96 4.09 -19.62
CA ILE A 78 -22.79 3.03 -19.05
C ILE A 78 -22.78 1.78 -19.95
N SER A 79 -22.82 1.94 -21.26
CA SER A 79 -22.74 0.81 -22.21
C SER A 79 -21.40 0.07 -22.10
N ILE A 80 -20.29 0.81 -21.94
CA ILE A 80 -18.96 0.25 -21.64
C ILE A 80 -18.96 -0.43 -20.28
N ARG A 81 -19.49 0.24 -19.26
CA ARG A 81 -19.52 -0.29 -17.89
C ARG A 81 -20.25 -1.64 -17.81
N SER A 82 -21.31 -1.78 -18.58
CA SER A 82 -22.14 -2.99 -18.67
C SER A 82 -21.65 -4.00 -19.74
N GLN A 83 -20.51 -3.76 -20.39
CA GLN A 83 -19.89 -4.63 -21.40
C GLN A 83 -20.84 -5.03 -22.52
N LYS A 84 -21.59 -4.05 -23.06
CA LYS A 84 -22.57 -4.30 -24.14
C LYS A 84 -21.96 -3.92 -25.50
N HIS A 85 -21.08 -4.78 -26.02
CA HIS A 85 -20.28 -4.51 -27.24
C HIS A 85 -21.10 -4.05 -28.45
N ASP A 86 -22.27 -4.65 -28.71
CA ASP A 86 -23.09 -4.27 -29.87
C ASP A 86 -23.64 -2.85 -29.75
N ILE A 87 -24.04 -2.46 -28.53
CA ILE A 87 -24.51 -1.10 -28.23
C ILE A 87 -23.35 -0.11 -28.29
N ILE A 88 -22.17 -0.49 -27.77
CA ILE A 88 -20.96 0.34 -27.84
C ILE A 88 -20.61 0.64 -29.30
N LYS A 89 -20.59 -0.38 -30.16
CA LYS A 89 -20.36 -0.23 -31.61
C LYS A 89 -21.39 0.69 -32.26
N TYR A 90 -22.67 0.45 -31.99
CA TYR A 90 -23.74 1.26 -32.54
C TYR A 90 -23.59 2.74 -32.17
N ILE A 91 -23.32 3.04 -30.89
CA ILE A 91 -23.15 4.42 -30.40
C ILE A 91 -21.93 5.09 -31.04
N ILE A 92 -20.77 4.42 -31.07
CA ILE A 92 -19.52 4.99 -31.60
C ILE A 92 -19.61 5.25 -33.12
N GLN A 93 -20.38 4.44 -33.84
CA GLN A 93 -20.61 4.64 -35.29
C GLN A 93 -21.54 5.82 -35.60
N GLN A 94 -22.26 6.37 -34.62
CA GLN A 94 -23.08 7.56 -34.85
C GLN A 94 -22.21 8.80 -35.00
N THR A 95 -22.42 9.54 -36.09
CA THR A 95 -21.61 10.72 -36.46
C THR A 95 -21.58 11.84 -35.41
N ASN A 96 -22.59 11.92 -34.53
CA ASN A 96 -22.71 12.93 -33.50
C ASN A 96 -22.29 12.46 -32.09
N ALA A 97 -21.86 11.21 -31.92
CA ALA A 97 -21.44 10.69 -30.63
C ALA A 97 -20.11 11.32 -30.17
N ASN A 98 -20.10 11.96 -29.00
CA ASN A 98 -18.87 12.47 -28.41
C ASN A 98 -18.16 11.38 -27.61
N ILE A 99 -17.15 10.79 -28.25
CA ILE A 99 -16.33 9.69 -27.73
C ILE A 99 -15.46 10.11 -26.52
N ASN A 100 -15.15 11.41 -26.41
CA ASN A 100 -14.31 11.97 -25.35
C ASN A 100 -15.12 12.46 -24.14
N TRP A 101 -16.41 12.08 -24.06
CA TRP A 101 -17.25 12.46 -22.95
C TRP A 101 -16.70 11.91 -21.63
N SER A 102 -16.53 12.81 -20.66
CA SER A 102 -16.11 12.48 -19.30
C SER A 102 -17.26 12.58 -18.30
N CYS A 103 -17.27 11.71 -17.31
CA CYS A 103 -18.18 11.79 -16.17
C CYS A 103 -18.04 13.15 -15.47
N GLN A 104 -19.16 13.85 -15.26
CA GLN A 104 -19.16 15.21 -14.68
C GLN A 104 -18.55 15.27 -13.27
N ASN A 105 -18.71 14.19 -12.50
CA ASN A 105 -18.36 14.19 -11.08
C ASN A 105 -16.87 13.95 -10.81
N ASN A 106 -16.14 13.31 -11.74
CA ASN A 106 -14.77 12.86 -11.50
C ASN A 106 -13.84 12.93 -12.72
N GLY A 107 -14.33 13.39 -13.88
CA GLY A 107 -13.51 13.54 -15.09
C GLY A 107 -13.11 12.23 -15.78
N ILE A 108 -13.57 11.07 -15.30
CA ILE A 108 -13.22 9.77 -15.90
C ILE A 108 -13.88 9.67 -17.28
N THR A 109 -13.08 9.33 -18.30
CA THR A 109 -13.55 9.17 -19.68
C THR A 109 -14.05 7.76 -19.97
N CYS A 110 -14.76 7.60 -21.10
CA CYS A 110 -15.16 6.29 -21.63
C CYS A 110 -13.95 5.37 -21.89
N LEU A 111 -12.82 5.92 -22.34
CA LEU A 111 -11.57 5.18 -22.53
C LEU A 111 -11.01 4.65 -21.20
N ASN A 112 -11.03 5.48 -20.16
CA ASN A 112 -10.59 5.06 -18.82
C ASN A 112 -11.43 3.89 -18.29
N GLU A 113 -12.75 3.92 -18.46
CA GLU A 113 -13.59 2.80 -18.04
C GLU A 113 -13.30 1.52 -18.83
N ALA A 114 -13.08 1.60 -20.14
CA ALA A 114 -12.71 0.44 -20.96
C ALA A 114 -11.37 -0.18 -20.51
N ILE A 115 -10.37 0.65 -20.22
CA ILE A 115 -9.07 0.22 -19.68
C ILE A 115 -9.22 -0.37 -18.28
N ARG A 116 -10.06 0.24 -17.43
CA ARG A 116 -10.37 -0.28 -16.08
C ARG A 116 -10.92 -1.70 -16.12
N GLN A 117 -11.68 -1.99 -17.17
CA GLN A 117 -12.26 -3.31 -17.39
C GLN A 117 -11.35 -4.27 -18.17
N LEU A 118 -10.20 -3.81 -18.65
CA LEU A 118 -9.30 -4.53 -19.57
C LEU A 118 -10.02 -4.99 -20.85
N ASP A 119 -11.00 -4.20 -21.31
CA ASP A 119 -11.73 -4.47 -22.55
C ASP A 119 -10.98 -3.87 -23.75
N TYR A 120 -9.96 -4.60 -24.21
CA TYR A 120 -9.11 -4.20 -25.33
C TYR A 120 -9.88 -3.96 -26.63
N SER A 121 -10.99 -4.68 -26.83
CA SER A 121 -11.81 -4.53 -28.05
C SER A 121 -12.47 -3.15 -28.10
N THR A 122 -13.02 -2.70 -26.97
CA THR A 122 -13.59 -1.36 -26.82
C THR A 122 -12.51 -0.28 -26.86
N VAL A 123 -11.34 -0.52 -26.25
CA VAL A 123 -10.20 0.42 -26.31
C VAL A 123 -9.79 0.68 -27.77
N MET A 124 -9.57 -0.37 -28.56
CA MET A 124 -9.22 -0.22 -29.98
C MET A 124 -10.29 0.56 -30.74
N LEU A 125 -11.57 0.20 -30.54
CA LEU A 125 -12.68 0.85 -31.22
C LEU A 125 -12.76 2.36 -30.92
N LEU A 126 -12.57 2.75 -29.65
CA LEU A 126 -12.54 4.16 -29.25
C LEU A 126 -11.36 4.92 -29.89
N LEU A 127 -10.18 4.31 -29.93
CA LEU A 127 -8.98 4.92 -30.52
C LEU A 127 -9.13 5.13 -32.03
N GLU A 128 -9.76 4.19 -32.73
CA GLU A 128 -10.01 4.27 -34.18
C GLU A 128 -10.94 5.42 -34.56
N HIS A 129 -11.87 5.78 -33.67
CA HIS A 129 -12.83 6.85 -33.90
C HIS A 129 -12.38 8.19 -33.29
N GLY A 130 -11.07 8.36 -33.06
CA GLY A 130 -10.50 9.66 -32.70
C GLY A 130 -10.54 10.00 -31.21
N CYS A 131 -10.61 9.01 -30.32
CA CYS A 131 -10.50 9.27 -28.89
C CYS A 131 -9.18 9.97 -28.51
N THR A 132 -9.28 10.98 -27.65
CA THR A 132 -8.18 11.72 -27.04
C THR A 132 -7.81 11.08 -25.72
N ILE A 133 -6.51 11.02 -25.42
CA ILE A 133 -6.00 10.43 -24.19
C ILE A 133 -5.69 11.55 -23.21
N ASN A 134 -6.31 11.48 -22.03
CA ASN A 134 -5.81 12.21 -20.87
C ASN A 134 -4.84 11.31 -20.11
N GLN A 135 -3.55 11.64 -20.17
CA GLN A 135 -2.48 10.78 -19.67
C GLN A 135 -2.46 10.67 -18.14
N SER A 136 -2.79 11.73 -17.41
CA SER A 136 -2.86 11.67 -15.94
C SER A 136 -3.97 10.73 -15.48
N HIS A 137 -5.12 10.75 -16.14
CA HIS A 137 -6.20 9.79 -15.88
C HIS A 137 -5.86 8.39 -16.38
N LEU A 138 -5.23 8.23 -17.56
CA LEU A 138 -4.79 6.94 -18.09
C LEU A 138 -3.90 6.20 -17.08
N PHE A 139 -2.83 6.85 -16.62
CA PHE A 139 -1.91 6.27 -15.64
C PHE A 139 -2.59 6.05 -14.29
N GLY A 140 -3.47 6.95 -13.86
CA GLY A 140 -4.34 6.77 -12.69
C GLY A 140 -5.19 5.49 -12.76
N THR A 141 -5.88 5.29 -13.88
CA THR A 141 -6.71 4.10 -14.13
C THR A 141 -5.89 2.82 -14.13
N ILE A 142 -4.70 2.81 -14.75
CA ILE A 142 -3.81 1.64 -14.74
C ILE A 142 -3.41 1.26 -13.31
N ILE A 143 -3.15 2.25 -12.44
CA ILE A 143 -2.86 2.02 -11.02
C ILE A 143 -4.09 1.48 -10.27
N GLU A 144 -5.29 1.97 -10.59
CA GLU A 144 -6.54 1.46 -10.00
C GLU A 144 -6.82 0.01 -10.40
N CYS A 145 -6.55 -0.38 -11.66
CA CYS A 145 -6.66 -1.77 -12.11
C CYS A 145 -5.86 -2.72 -11.22
N PHE A 146 -4.62 -2.35 -10.90
CA PHE A 146 -3.76 -3.09 -9.98
C PHE A 146 -4.38 -3.23 -8.58
N ARG A 147 -5.01 -2.16 -8.06
CA ARG A 147 -5.62 -2.18 -6.72
C ARG A 147 -6.88 -3.07 -6.64
N GLN A 148 -7.63 -3.19 -7.74
CA GLN A 148 -8.96 -3.81 -7.72
C GLN A 148 -8.98 -5.30 -8.10
N ARG A 149 -8.06 -5.77 -8.96
CA ARG A 149 -8.24 -7.08 -9.62
C ARG A 149 -7.30 -8.20 -9.19
N ASP A 150 -6.07 -7.91 -8.76
CA ASP A 150 -5.21 -8.92 -8.15
C ASP A 150 -3.90 -8.29 -7.63
N LYS A 151 -3.39 -8.73 -6.48
CA LYS A 151 -2.12 -8.23 -5.91
C LYS A 151 -0.88 -8.62 -6.75
N ASN A 152 -1.06 -9.37 -7.83
CA ASN A 152 0.00 -9.99 -8.63
C ASN A 152 0.27 -9.29 -9.98
N MET A 153 -0.58 -8.37 -10.46
CA MET A 153 -0.39 -7.70 -11.76
C MET A 153 0.10 -6.27 -11.63
N HIS A 154 1.42 -6.11 -11.63
CA HIS A 154 2.07 -4.80 -11.54
C HIS A 154 1.56 -3.81 -12.63
N PRO A 155 1.39 -2.50 -12.33
CA PRO A 155 0.92 -1.51 -13.31
C PRO A 155 1.67 -1.47 -14.64
N LEU A 156 2.98 -1.76 -14.64
CA LEU A 156 3.78 -1.83 -15.87
C LEU A 156 3.46 -3.06 -16.73
N ILE A 157 3.00 -4.16 -16.14
CA ILE A 157 2.53 -5.34 -16.88
C ILE A 157 1.21 -5.01 -17.59
N ILE A 158 0.30 -4.33 -16.89
CA ILE A 158 -0.97 -3.88 -17.46
C ILE A 158 -0.72 -2.91 -18.62
N LEU A 159 0.23 -1.98 -18.44
CA LEU A 159 0.63 -1.05 -19.49
C LEU A 159 1.24 -1.79 -20.70
N ASP A 160 2.16 -2.72 -20.49
CA ASP A 160 2.76 -3.51 -21.58
C ASP A 160 1.73 -4.36 -22.34
N ASP A 161 0.82 -5.06 -21.65
CA ASP A 161 -0.26 -5.83 -22.27
C ASP A 161 -1.23 -4.92 -23.06
N LEU A 162 -1.56 -3.74 -22.50
CA LEU A 162 -2.40 -2.75 -23.18
C LEU A 162 -1.76 -2.26 -24.47
N ILE A 163 -0.46 -1.95 -24.45
CA ILE A 163 0.29 -1.48 -25.63
C ILE A 163 0.43 -2.60 -26.68
N ASN A 164 0.70 -3.84 -26.25
CA ASN A 164 0.79 -4.99 -27.16
C ASN A 164 -0.50 -5.20 -27.93
N ARG A 165 -1.64 -5.06 -27.25
CA ARG A 165 -2.96 -5.27 -27.85
C ARG A 165 -3.48 -4.04 -28.57
N CYS A 166 -3.01 -2.84 -28.21
CA CYS A 166 -3.45 -1.57 -28.79
C CYS A 166 -2.23 -0.71 -29.21
N PRO A 167 -1.51 -1.03 -30.30
CA PRO A 167 -0.30 -0.31 -30.69
C PRO A 167 -0.52 1.18 -30.99
N LYS A 168 -1.70 1.55 -31.51
CA LYS A 168 -2.11 2.95 -31.75
C LYS A 168 -2.11 3.83 -30.49
N LEU A 169 -2.07 3.22 -29.30
CA LEU A 169 -1.94 3.94 -28.03
C LEU A 169 -0.56 4.59 -27.89
N ILE A 170 0.49 3.98 -28.47
CA ILE A 170 1.88 4.45 -28.41
C ILE A 170 1.98 5.89 -28.92
N ASP A 171 1.37 6.17 -30.08
CA ASP A 171 1.45 7.47 -30.75
C ASP A 171 0.72 8.60 -30.00
N LYS A 172 -0.15 8.24 -29.05
CA LYS A 172 -0.98 9.19 -28.29
C LYS A 172 -0.49 9.41 -26.85
N ILE A 173 0.54 8.69 -26.41
CA ILE A 173 1.16 8.85 -25.10
C ILE A 173 2.40 9.74 -25.23
N ASP A 174 2.53 10.74 -24.34
CA ASP A 174 3.71 11.59 -24.29
C ASP A 174 4.89 10.80 -23.72
N ARG A 175 6.02 10.89 -24.42
CA ARG A 175 7.22 10.10 -24.10
C ARG A 175 7.80 10.49 -22.75
N GLU A 176 7.77 11.76 -22.38
CA GLU A 176 8.30 12.24 -21.11
C GLU A 176 7.46 11.73 -19.95
N GLN A 177 6.13 11.88 -20.03
CA GLN A 177 5.21 11.38 -19.00
C GLN A 177 5.25 9.86 -18.86
N LEU A 178 5.37 9.13 -19.98
CA LEU A 178 5.56 7.69 -19.97
C LEU A 178 6.88 7.29 -19.31
N THR A 179 7.98 7.97 -19.67
CA THR A 179 9.30 7.73 -19.07
C THR A 179 9.22 7.92 -17.56
N GLN A 180 8.61 9.01 -17.11
CA GLN A 180 8.36 9.26 -15.69
C GLN A 180 7.47 8.18 -15.05
N PHE A 181 6.43 7.72 -15.74
CA PHE A 181 5.55 6.66 -15.22
C PHE A 181 6.30 5.32 -15.04
N ILE A 182 7.14 4.96 -16.01
CA ILE A 182 8.00 3.76 -16.00
C ILE A 182 9.03 3.87 -14.88
N LEU A 183 9.80 4.96 -14.83
CA LEU A 183 10.85 5.20 -13.82
C LEU A 183 10.29 5.17 -12.39
N ASN A 184 9.13 5.80 -12.16
CA ASN A 184 8.50 5.82 -10.86
C ASN A 184 8.03 4.43 -10.38
N ARG A 185 7.98 3.41 -11.25
CA ARG A 185 7.38 2.09 -10.95
C ARG A 185 8.29 0.90 -11.29
N SER A 186 9.41 1.11 -11.98
CA SER A 186 10.39 0.06 -12.27
C SER A 186 10.99 -0.56 -11.01
N HIS A 187 11.13 0.24 -9.93
CA HIS A 187 11.71 -0.19 -8.65
C HIS A 187 10.94 -1.33 -7.95
N CYS A 188 9.64 -1.51 -8.21
CA CYS A 188 8.83 -2.60 -7.63
C CYS A 188 9.01 -3.96 -8.33
N LEU A 189 9.77 -4.02 -9.43
CA LEU A 189 9.90 -5.21 -10.29
C LEU A 189 11.21 -5.99 -10.11
N LEU A 190 12.03 -5.63 -9.11
CA LEU A 190 13.41 -6.12 -8.92
C LEU A 190 13.55 -7.63 -8.74
N THR A 191 12.48 -8.40 -8.51
CA THR A 191 12.59 -9.85 -8.32
C THR A 191 11.98 -10.70 -9.42
N ASN A 192 11.27 -10.16 -10.43
CA ASN A 192 10.78 -11.02 -11.55
C ASN A 192 10.28 -10.30 -12.84
N SER A 193 10.61 -9.03 -13.12
CA SER A 193 10.03 -8.36 -14.32
C SER A 193 10.91 -7.35 -15.05
N ASN A 194 12.22 -7.58 -15.08
CA ASN A 194 13.13 -6.78 -15.92
C ASN A 194 12.77 -6.87 -17.41
N SER A 195 12.20 -7.98 -17.89
CA SER A 195 11.78 -8.14 -19.29
C SER A 195 10.69 -7.16 -19.73
N VAL A 196 9.75 -6.83 -18.85
CA VAL A 196 8.64 -5.91 -19.16
C VAL A 196 9.12 -4.47 -19.24
N VAL A 197 10.03 -4.08 -18.34
CA VAL A 197 10.64 -2.74 -18.39
C VAL A 197 11.44 -2.59 -19.69
N CYS A 198 12.33 -3.54 -20.00
CA CYS A 198 13.10 -3.51 -21.25
C CYS A 198 12.19 -3.48 -22.50
N SER A 199 11.15 -4.33 -22.53
CA SER A 199 10.14 -4.35 -23.61
C SER A 199 9.46 -2.99 -23.82
N LEU A 200 9.06 -2.31 -22.73
CA LEU A 200 8.48 -0.97 -22.81
C LEU A 200 9.50 0.07 -23.28
N LEU A 201 10.75 0.01 -22.82
CA LEU A 201 11.80 0.94 -23.25
C LEU A 201 12.10 0.80 -24.75
N GLU A 202 12.18 -0.43 -25.25
CA GLU A 202 12.38 -0.73 -26.67
C GLU A 202 11.20 -0.23 -27.52
N LYS A 203 9.96 -0.55 -27.14
CA LYS A 203 8.75 -0.16 -27.90
C LYS A 203 8.58 1.33 -28.08
N PHE A 204 9.03 2.13 -27.11
CA PHE A 204 8.96 3.59 -27.18
C PHE A 204 10.26 4.24 -27.66
N SER A 205 11.27 3.43 -28.03
CA SER A 205 12.61 3.90 -28.41
C SER A 205 13.20 4.87 -27.37
N LEU A 206 12.97 4.57 -26.09
CA LEU A 206 13.43 5.39 -24.98
C LEU A 206 14.87 5.00 -24.66
N ASN A 207 15.80 5.88 -25.02
CA ASN A 207 17.22 5.70 -24.75
C ASN A 207 17.51 6.14 -23.31
N ILE A 208 17.11 5.32 -22.33
CA ILE A 208 17.39 5.63 -20.94
C ILE A 208 18.77 5.10 -20.59
N ASN A 209 19.66 5.98 -20.14
CA ASN A 209 20.93 5.59 -19.57
C ASN A 209 20.63 4.72 -18.32
N TYR A 210 20.99 3.43 -18.34
CA TYR A 210 20.73 2.50 -17.24
C TYR A 210 21.32 3.00 -15.91
N ASP A 211 22.42 3.76 -15.97
CA ASP A 211 23.01 4.42 -14.79
C ASP A 211 22.08 5.51 -14.22
N LEU A 212 21.40 6.26 -15.10
CA LEU A 212 20.40 7.26 -14.72
C LEU A 212 19.09 6.61 -14.23
N VAL A 213 18.70 5.44 -14.73
CA VAL A 213 17.58 4.66 -14.16
C VAL A 213 17.91 4.21 -12.75
N ASN A 214 19.14 3.77 -12.50
CA ASN A 214 19.60 3.39 -11.17
C ASN A 214 19.70 4.60 -10.23
N GLU A 215 20.25 5.72 -10.69
CA GLU A 215 20.28 6.97 -9.92
C GLU A 215 18.88 7.53 -9.65
N ILE A 216 17.98 7.55 -10.64
CA ILE A 216 16.59 8.00 -10.48
C ILE A 216 15.80 7.00 -9.62
N SER A 217 16.07 5.69 -9.69
CA SER A 217 15.47 4.71 -8.78
C SER A 217 15.94 4.93 -7.34
N LEU A 218 17.23 5.23 -7.13
CA LEU A 218 17.80 5.63 -5.84
C LEU A 218 17.24 6.98 -5.35
N MET A 219 17.00 7.94 -6.24
CA MET A 219 16.40 9.24 -5.93
C MET A 219 14.88 9.16 -5.70
N SER A 220 14.17 8.27 -6.40
CA SER A 220 12.73 8.06 -6.28
C SER A 220 12.38 7.17 -5.08
N MET A 221 13.28 6.27 -4.68
CA MET A 221 13.24 5.61 -3.36
C MET A 221 13.27 6.65 -2.21
N LYS A 222 13.97 7.78 -2.40
CA LYS A 222 13.99 8.89 -1.42
C LYS A 222 12.70 9.72 -1.39
N GLN A 223 11.84 9.68 -2.43
CA GLN A 223 10.68 10.60 -2.54
C GLN A 223 9.34 10.07 -2.02
N ASN A 224 9.15 8.76 -1.80
CA ASN A 224 7.87 8.23 -1.27
C ASN A 224 7.97 7.33 -0.03
N LYS A 225 9.17 7.05 0.47
CA LYS A 225 9.38 6.43 1.78
C LYS A 225 10.30 7.33 2.59
N LYS A 226 9.91 7.67 3.81
CA LYS A 226 10.80 8.41 4.71
C LYS A 226 11.95 7.48 5.10
N ILE A 227 13.15 7.77 4.61
CA ILE A 227 14.37 7.03 4.93
C ILE A 227 15.05 7.71 6.10
N HIS A 228 15.31 6.95 7.16
CA HIS A 228 16.11 7.36 8.30
C HIS A 228 17.45 6.64 8.23
N ARG A 229 18.54 7.38 8.45
CA ARG A 229 19.89 6.80 8.54
C ARG A 229 20.33 6.74 9.99
N THR A 230 21.03 5.68 10.34
CA THR A 230 21.66 5.48 11.65
C THR A 230 22.79 4.47 11.55
N GLN A 231 23.64 4.32 12.57
CA GLN A 231 24.66 3.26 12.54
C GLN A 231 24.07 1.92 12.96
N VAL A 232 23.21 1.91 14.00
CA VAL A 232 22.59 0.69 14.52
C VAL A 232 21.06 0.80 14.55
N GLY A 233 20.38 -0.06 13.81
CA GLY A 233 18.94 -0.26 13.93
C GLY A 233 18.61 -1.34 14.96
N ILE A 234 17.82 -1.01 15.98
CA ILE A 234 17.45 -1.94 17.07
C ILE A 234 15.96 -2.22 16.98
N ILE A 235 15.59 -3.50 16.92
CA ILE A 235 14.19 -3.95 16.90
C ILE A 235 13.87 -4.55 18.26
N GLY A 236 12.98 -3.92 19.02
CA GLY A 236 12.56 -4.33 20.37
C GLY A 236 13.03 -3.36 21.46
N CYS A 237 12.09 -2.91 22.28
CA CYS A 237 12.27 -1.95 23.39
C CYS A 237 12.19 -2.63 24.77
N GLY A 238 12.62 -3.89 24.87
CA GLY A 238 12.85 -4.54 26.17
C GLY A 238 14.14 -4.05 26.85
N PRO A 239 14.49 -4.60 28.03
CA PRO A 239 15.70 -4.19 28.75
C PRO A 239 16.97 -4.31 27.89
N SER A 240 17.12 -5.40 27.13
CA SER A 240 18.30 -5.62 26.30
C SER A 240 18.45 -4.58 25.19
N GLY A 241 17.36 -4.26 24.47
CA GLY A 241 17.41 -3.29 23.37
C GLY A 241 17.63 -1.86 23.86
N LEU A 242 17.00 -1.50 24.98
CA LEU A 242 17.15 -0.20 25.61
C LEU A 242 18.54 -0.01 26.22
N LEU A 243 19.06 -1.00 26.95
CA LEU A 243 20.40 -0.97 27.53
C LEU A 243 21.47 -0.92 26.44
N LEU A 244 21.32 -1.72 25.38
CA LEU A 244 22.19 -1.63 24.20
C LEU A 244 22.16 -0.21 23.61
N GLY A 245 20.98 0.37 23.44
CA GLY A 245 20.84 1.73 22.94
C GLY A 245 21.54 2.79 23.82
N ALA A 246 21.54 2.60 25.14
CA ALA A 246 22.24 3.48 26.09
C ALA A 246 23.77 3.30 26.01
N LEU A 247 24.26 2.06 25.95
CA LEU A 247 25.70 1.75 25.79
C LEU A 247 26.25 2.31 24.47
N LEU A 248 25.50 2.16 23.38
CA LEU A 248 25.86 2.72 22.08
C LEU A 248 25.91 4.25 22.13
N PHE A 249 24.94 4.88 22.79
CA PHE A 249 24.94 6.34 22.96
C PHE A 249 26.17 6.85 23.71
N ARG A 250 26.51 6.20 24.83
CA ARG A 250 27.72 6.51 25.60
C ARG A 250 29.00 6.35 24.76
N SER A 251 28.99 5.40 23.83
CA SER A 251 30.08 5.15 22.88
C SER A 251 30.09 6.09 21.67
N GLY A 252 29.15 7.05 21.59
CA GLY A 252 29.03 7.97 20.45
C GLY A 252 28.46 7.33 19.18
N ILE A 253 27.83 6.15 19.29
CA ILE A 253 27.24 5.41 18.17
C ILE A 253 25.75 5.72 18.07
N ASP A 254 25.34 6.25 16.93
CA ASP A 254 23.95 6.61 16.68
C ASP A 254 23.08 5.36 16.47
N SER A 255 21.90 5.36 17.10
CA SER A 255 20.95 4.24 17.04
C SER A 255 19.51 4.70 16.94
N ILE A 256 18.68 3.88 16.28
CA ILE A 256 17.21 3.99 16.30
C ILE A 256 16.64 2.73 16.91
N ILE A 257 15.74 2.87 17.89
CA ILE A 257 15.00 1.74 18.47
C ILE A 257 13.55 1.81 17.98
N ILE A 258 13.03 0.68 17.52
CA ILE A 258 11.62 0.51 17.14
C ILE A 258 10.94 -0.62 17.94
N GLU A 259 9.65 -0.48 18.22
CA GLU A 259 8.87 -1.42 19.03
C GLU A 259 7.44 -1.58 18.53
N GLU A 260 6.96 -2.82 18.50
CA GLU A 260 5.61 -3.17 18.06
C GLU A 260 4.53 -2.72 19.03
N GLN A 261 4.80 -2.88 20.32
CA GLN A 261 3.91 -2.51 21.41
C GLN A 261 3.85 -0.99 21.62
N SER A 262 2.76 -0.54 22.26
CA SER A 262 2.67 0.84 22.70
C SER A 262 3.63 1.09 23.87
N ARG A 263 3.98 2.35 24.11
CA ARG A 263 4.84 2.72 25.24
C ARG A 263 4.25 2.25 26.58
N SER A 264 2.95 2.45 26.78
CA SER A 264 2.25 2.04 28.00
C SER A 264 2.28 0.53 28.22
N ASP A 265 2.19 -0.27 27.16
CA ASP A 265 2.27 -1.73 27.27
C ASP A 265 3.68 -2.17 27.69
N VAL A 266 4.71 -1.54 27.11
CA VAL A 266 6.11 -1.83 27.44
C VAL A 266 6.45 -1.45 28.89
N GLU A 267 6.01 -0.27 29.34
CA GLU A 267 6.28 0.24 30.70
C GLU A 267 5.49 -0.50 31.80
N SER A 268 4.39 -1.16 31.44
CA SER A 268 3.51 -1.89 32.38
C SER A 268 3.79 -3.39 32.45
N ASN A 269 4.65 -3.94 31.57
CA ASN A 269 4.90 -5.38 31.50
C ASN A 269 5.75 -5.88 32.69
N THR A 270 5.07 -6.34 33.74
CA THR A 270 5.71 -6.89 34.94
C THR A 270 6.21 -8.31 34.70
N ARG A 271 7.51 -8.55 34.89
CA ARG A 271 8.15 -9.88 34.95
C ARG A 271 8.92 -10.01 36.26
N ALA A 272 9.44 -11.21 36.54
CA ALA A 272 10.23 -11.47 37.73
C ALA A 272 11.33 -10.41 37.93
N GLY A 273 11.32 -9.76 39.10
CA GLY A 273 12.10 -8.56 39.41
C GLY A 273 13.36 -8.85 40.22
N VAL A 274 14.20 -9.77 39.74
CA VAL A 274 15.51 -10.05 40.35
C VAL A 274 16.59 -9.67 39.34
N LEU A 275 17.46 -8.74 39.73
CA LEU A 275 18.59 -8.27 38.92
C LEU A 275 19.89 -8.79 39.51
N GLU A 276 20.69 -9.45 38.68
CA GLU A 276 22.06 -9.85 39.03
C GLU A 276 22.98 -8.63 39.13
N GLN A 277 24.07 -8.74 39.90
CA GLN A 277 25.06 -7.68 40.07
C GLN A 277 25.52 -7.10 38.72
N SER A 278 25.80 -7.94 37.73
CA SER A 278 26.26 -7.51 36.40
C SER A 278 25.27 -6.59 35.68
N THR A 279 23.97 -6.75 35.94
CA THR A 279 22.94 -5.88 35.38
C THR A 279 22.97 -4.51 36.04
N ILE A 280 23.18 -4.46 37.37
CA ILE A 280 23.36 -3.21 38.11
C ILE A 280 24.63 -2.50 37.63
N ASP A 281 25.72 -3.22 37.45
CA ASP A 281 26.99 -2.68 36.94
C ASP A 281 26.81 -2.10 35.52
N SER A 282 26.03 -2.77 34.66
CA SER A 282 25.73 -2.27 33.31
C SER A 282 24.86 -1.01 33.32
N LEU A 283 23.96 -0.88 34.29
CA LEU A 283 23.15 0.33 34.48
C LEU A 283 23.98 1.49 35.02
N ASP A 284 24.93 1.21 35.91
CA ASP A 284 25.92 2.18 36.40
C ASP A 284 26.81 2.67 35.25
N GLU A 285 27.26 1.76 34.37
CA GLU A 285 28.05 2.12 33.20
C GLU A 285 27.34 3.13 32.29
N VAL A 286 26.02 3.17 32.25
CA VAL A 286 25.26 4.15 31.44
C VAL A 286 24.64 5.28 32.25
N ASP A 287 25.01 5.42 33.53
CA ASP A 287 24.50 6.43 34.47
C ASP A 287 22.97 6.36 34.69
N ILE A 288 22.38 5.15 34.65
CA ILE A 288 20.94 4.88 34.82
C ILE A 288 20.72 3.90 35.99
N ASN A 289 21.40 4.14 37.10
CA ASN A 289 21.33 3.29 38.30
C ASN A 289 20.73 3.98 39.54
N GLU A 290 20.50 5.30 39.50
CA GLU A 290 20.09 6.09 40.67
C GLU A 290 18.85 5.50 41.39
N ARG A 291 17.81 5.20 40.60
CA ARG A 291 16.54 4.69 41.15
C ARG A 291 16.67 3.27 41.71
N VAL A 292 17.38 2.38 41.02
CA VAL A 292 17.58 1.00 41.49
C VAL A 292 18.46 0.94 42.75
N LEU A 293 19.45 1.83 42.88
CA LEU A 293 20.25 1.93 44.11
C LEU A 293 19.45 2.45 45.31
N LYS A 294 18.42 3.29 45.05
CA LYS A 294 17.56 3.87 46.07
C LYS A 294 16.40 2.97 46.48
N GLU A 295 15.74 2.35 45.52
CA GLU A 295 14.49 1.59 45.71
C GLU A 295 14.71 0.07 45.73
N GLY A 296 15.86 -0.41 45.22
CA GLY A 296 16.18 -1.83 45.14
C GLY A 296 16.46 -2.46 46.50
N ILE A 297 16.01 -3.71 46.68
CA ILE A 297 16.25 -4.46 47.91
C ILE A 297 17.38 -5.46 47.67
N ILE A 298 18.50 -5.26 48.36
CA ILE A 298 19.68 -6.10 48.23
C ILE A 298 19.45 -7.46 48.90
N GLN A 299 19.61 -8.52 48.12
CA GLN A 299 19.60 -9.92 48.55
C GLN A 299 21.04 -10.47 48.57
N ARG A 300 21.51 -10.80 49.77
CA ARG A 300 22.85 -11.37 50.00
C ARG A 300 22.87 -12.90 50.07
N CYS A 301 21.71 -13.52 50.22
CA CYS A 301 21.57 -14.98 50.33
C CYS A 301 20.30 -15.48 49.64
N ILE A 302 20.36 -16.69 49.09
CA ILE A 302 19.15 -17.44 48.69
C ILE A 302 18.79 -18.45 49.77
N ASN A 303 17.51 -18.82 49.84
CA ASN A 303 17.03 -19.85 50.75
C ASN A 303 16.49 -21.03 49.95
N ILE A 304 17.07 -22.20 50.14
CA ILE A 304 16.61 -23.46 49.55
C ILE A 304 15.86 -24.22 50.64
N GLN A 305 14.62 -24.62 50.37
CA GLN A 305 13.78 -25.35 51.31
C GLN A 305 13.46 -26.74 50.78
N PHE A 306 13.79 -27.76 51.57
CA PHE A 306 13.53 -29.16 51.21
C PHE A 306 13.31 -29.99 52.47
N ASN A 307 12.28 -30.84 52.46
CA ASN A 307 11.93 -31.75 53.55
C ASN A 307 11.86 -31.05 54.94
N GLY A 308 11.17 -29.90 55.00
CA GLY A 308 11.02 -29.11 56.24
C GLY A 308 12.29 -28.40 56.72
N LYS A 309 13.41 -28.51 55.99
CA LYS A 309 14.67 -27.82 56.30
C LYS A 309 14.86 -26.63 55.38
N ARG A 310 15.26 -25.49 55.95
CA ARG A 310 15.68 -24.30 55.22
C ARG A 310 17.19 -24.17 55.30
N ILE A 311 17.84 -24.16 54.14
CA ILE A 311 19.27 -23.95 53.99
C ILE A 311 19.45 -22.56 53.37
N SER A 312 20.15 -21.68 54.10
CA SER A 312 20.55 -20.37 53.58
C SER A 312 21.90 -20.52 52.87
N VAL A 313 21.96 -20.09 51.61
CA VAL A 313 23.20 -20.07 50.82
C VAL A 313 23.64 -18.61 50.69
N PRO A 314 24.74 -18.19 51.36
CA PRO A 314 25.25 -16.83 51.28
C PRO A 314 25.88 -16.56 49.90
N ILE A 315 25.11 -15.94 48.99
CA ILE A 315 25.56 -15.61 47.63
C ILE A 315 26.84 -14.77 47.71
N THR A 316 26.85 -13.75 48.56
CA THR A 316 27.98 -12.82 48.69
C THR A 316 29.30 -13.51 49.01
N GLU A 317 29.28 -14.54 49.86
CA GLU A 317 30.51 -15.25 50.25
C GLU A 317 31.03 -16.12 49.11
N TYR A 318 30.13 -16.74 48.35
CA TYR A 318 30.49 -17.64 47.25
C TYR A 318 30.75 -16.94 45.91
N THR A 319 30.53 -15.62 45.83
CA THR A 319 30.61 -14.85 44.59
C THR A 319 31.51 -13.61 44.72
N GLU A 320 32.45 -13.62 45.66
CA GLU A 320 33.40 -12.52 45.88
C GLU A 320 32.72 -11.17 46.14
N GLY A 321 31.61 -11.19 46.89
CA GLY A 321 30.89 -9.99 47.32
C GLY A 321 29.70 -9.59 46.44
N LYS A 322 29.44 -10.28 45.31
CA LYS A 322 28.29 -9.97 44.45
C LYS A 322 26.97 -10.19 45.16
N VAL A 323 25.97 -9.39 44.80
CA VAL A 323 24.61 -9.47 45.34
C VAL A 323 23.58 -9.60 44.23
N SER A 324 22.41 -10.07 44.61
CA SER A 324 21.20 -9.96 43.80
C SER A 324 20.37 -8.79 44.31
N THR A 325 19.67 -8.09 43.42
CA THR A 325 18.84 -6.94 43.78
C THR A 325 17.40 -7.19 43.34
N PHE A 326 16.47 -7.18 44.29
CA PHE A 326 15.05 -7.17 43.96
C PHE A 326 14.67 -5.78 43.45
N TYR A 327 14.38 -5.71 42.16
CA TYR A 327 13.92 -4.52 41.48
C TYR A 327 13.16 -4.93 40.22
N SER A 328 11.99 -4.36 40.00
CA SER A 328 11.11 -4.81 38.93
C SER A 328 11.67 -4.43 37.56
N GLN A 329 11.69 -5.39 36.63
CA GLN A 329 12.24 -5.20 35.28
C GLN A 329 11.56 -4.04 34.53
N ASN A 330 10.26 -3.82 34.74
CA ASN A 330 9.55 -2.72 34.09
C ASN A 330 10.00 -1.34 34.57
N LEU A 331 10.50 -1.23 35.82
CA LEU A 331 11.07 0.03 36.31
C LEU A 331 12.40 0.32 35.62
N VAL A 332 13.26 -0.69 35.42
CA VAL A 332 14.48 -0.54 34.60
C VAL A 332 14.15 -0.06 33.18
N VAL A 333 13.11 -0.63 32.58
CA VAL A 333 12.62 -0.22 31.25
C VAL A 333 12.14 1.24 31.26
N GLN A 334 11.38 1.65 32.27
CA GLN A 334 10.94 3.05 32.43
C GLN A 334 12.13 4.00 32.53
N ASP A 335 13.11 3.69 33.38
CA ASP A 335 14.29 4.53 33.60
C ASP A 335 15.13 4.67 32.31
N LEU A 336 15.30 3.57 31.56
CA LEU A 336 16.00 3.58 30.28
C LEU A 336 15.24 4.36 29.18
N ILE A 337 13.91 4.21 29.11
CA ILE A 337 13.07 4.99 28.19
C ILE A 337 13.16 6.48 28.52
N GLU A 338 13.05 6.82 29.81
CA GLU A 338 13.13 8.21 30.27
C GLU A 338 14.48 8.84 29.92
N SER A 339 15.59 8.14 30.18
CA SER A 339 16.93 8.58 29.82
C SER A 339 17.07 8.84 28.32
N ARG A 340 16.63 7.90 27.48
CA ARG A 340 16.68 8.02 26.02
C ARG A 340 15.85 9.18 25.47
N LEU A 341 14.69 9.45 26.08
CA LEU A 341 13.84 10.58 25.70
C LEU A 341 14.44 11.93 26.13
N LYS A 342 15.05 11.99 27.33
CA LYS A 342 15.75 13.20 27.81
C LYS A 342 16.91 13.60 26.89
N THR A 343 17.56 12.62 26.25
CA THR A 343 18.66 12.84 25.29
C THR A 343 18.18 13.03 23.85
N ASN A 344 16.86 13.13 23.60
CA ASN A 344 16.25 13.29 22.27
C ASN A 344 16.65 12.19 21.25
N GLN A 345 17.04 11.01 21.73
CA GLN A 345 17.39 9.90 20.85
C GLN A 345 16.13 9.26 20.25
N ARG A 346 16.25 8.73 19.03
CA ARG A 346 15.12 8.17 18.29
C ARG A 346 14.66 6.85 18.91
N LEU A 347 13.43 6.86 19.43
CA LEU A 347 12.72 5.73 20.01
C LEU A 347 11.27 5.76 19.53
N TRP A 348 10.81 4.70 18.88
CA TRP A 348 9.49 4.66 18.24
C TRP A 348 8.68 3.44 18.66
N PHE A 349 7.48 3.69 19.15
CA PHE A 349 6.50 2.68 19.54
C PHE A 349 5.40 2.53 18.48
N ASP A 350 4.49 1.60 18.71
CA ASP A 350 3.31 1.36 17.86
C ASP A 350 3.69 0.99 16.42
N ILE A 351 4.74 0.18 16.26
CA ILE A 351 5.09 -0.35 14.95
C ILE A 351 4.14 -1.50 14.62
N GLU A 352 3.37 -1.36 13.55
CA GLU A 352 2.43 -2.40 13.13
C GLU A 352 3.15 -3.61 12.55
N TYR A 353 4.23 -3.38 11.79
CA TYR A 353 5.12 -4.43 11.35
C TYR A 353 6.52 -3.87 11.11
N ALA A 354 7.53 -4.72 11.32
CA ALA A 354 8.90 -4.51 10.89
C ALA A 354 9.39 -5.73 10.11
N ARG A 355 10.20 -5.51 9.07
CA ARG A 355 10.83 -6.55 8.25
C ARG A 355 12.24 -6.11 7.90
N ILE A 356 13.18 -7.04 7.96
CA ILE A 356 14.55 -6.82 7.52
C ILE A 356 14.60 -7.15 6.02
N GLU A 357 15.07 -6.20 5.21
CA GLU A 357 15.31 -6.37 3.78
C GLU A 357 16.84 -6.45 3.56
N ARG A 358 17.27 -7.45 2.79
CA ARG A 358 18.66 -7.60 2.34
C ARG A 358 18.77 -7.04 0.92
N HIS A 359 19.73 -6.16 0.68
CA HIS A 359 20.07 -5.77 -0.69
C HIS A 359 20.95 -6.84 -1.36
N ASP A 360 20.73 -7.07 -2.66
CA ASP A 360 21.68 -7.81 -3.49
C ASP A 360 23.03 -7.07 -3.53
N LYS A 361 24.12 -7.84 -3.57
CA LYS A 361 25.50 -7.34 -3.46
C LYS A 361 25.77 -6.23 -4.48
N THR A 362 26.20 -5.07 -3.98
CA THR A 362 26.86 -4.02 -4.77
C THR A 362 28.25 -3.76 -4.21
N ASP A 363 29.12 -3.16 -5.02
CA ASP A 363 30.57 -3.07 -4.79
C ASP A 363 31.00 -2.27 -3.54
N ASP A 364 30.08 -1.50 -2.92
CA ASP A 364 30.32 -0.68 -1.72
C ASP A 364 29.88 -1.33 -0.39
N GLY A 365 29.45 -2.60 -0.41
CA GLY A 365 29.03 -3.35 0.77
C GLY A 365 27.52 -3.25 1.08
N GLN A 366 26.97 -4.32 1.67
CA GLN A 366 25.54 -4.42 1.99
C GLN A 366 25.21 -3.62 3.27
N ARG A 367 24.44 -2.53 3.14
CA ARG A 367 23.79 -1.90 4.30
C ARG A 367 22.40 -2.49 4.50
N PRO A 368 22.12 -3.15 5.64
CA PRO A 368 20.81 -3.71 5.90
C PRO A 368 19.74 -2.63 6.07
N LEU A 369 18.53 -2.94 5.61
CA LEU A 369 17.35 -2.09 5.76
C LEU A 369 16.34 -2.69 6.74
N ILE A 370 15.79 -1.86 7.62
CA ILE A 370 14.58 -2.18 8.37
C ILE A 370 13.42 -1.44 7.71
N LYS A 371 12.53 -2.20 7.08
CA LYS A 371 11.27 -1.68 6.56
C LYS A 371 10.19 -1.80 7.63
N PHE A 372 9.52 -0.70 7.94
CA PHE A 372 8.51 -0.68 8.99
C PHE A 372 7.32 0.22 8.64
N ARG A 373 6.20 -0.02 9.32
CA ARG A 373 5.02 0.85 9.29
C ARG A 373 4.51 1.10 10.70
N ARG A 374 4.19 2.34 11.02
CA ARG A 374 3.55 2.71 12.28
C ARG A 374 2.05 2.43 12.18
N ARG A 375 1.43 1.98 13.28
CA ARG A 375 -0.01 1.66 13.36
C ARG A 375 -0.91 2.85 12.98
N ASN A 376 -0.45 4.08 13.21
CA ASN A 376 -1.18 5.31 12.90
C ASN A 376 -0.81 5.93 11.54
N SER A 377 -0.06 5.21 10.68
CA SER A 377 0.42 5.71 9.39
C SER A 377 0.15 4.71 8.28
N ASN A 378 -0.43 5.19 7.17
CA ASN A 378 -0.54 4.41 5.94
C ASN A 378 0.75 4.41 5.11
N LYS A 379 1.81 5.11 5.56
CA LYS A 379 3.08 5.22 4.86
C LYS A 379 4.10 4.24 5.45
N GLU A 380 4.76 3.50 4.56
CA GLU A 380 5.94 2.71 4.91
C GLU A 380 7.16 3.61 5.06
N GLU A 381 7.98 3.33 6.07
CA GLU A 381 9.24 4.03 6.35
C GLU A 381 10.40 3.02 6.33
N LEU A 382 11.61 3.52 6.16
CA LEU A 382 12.83 2.71 6.11
C LEU A 382 13.86 3.23 7.11
N ILE A 383 14.58 2.32 7.76
CA ILE A 383 15.82 2.60 8.49
C ILE A 383 16.95 1.93 7.73
N GLU A 384 17.91 2.73 7.26
CA GLU A 384 19.18 2.25 6.73
C GLU A 384 20.24 2.33 7.82
N CYS A 385 20.95 1.23 8.04
CA CYS A 385 21.94 1.11 9.09
C CYS A 385 23.12 0.22 8.70
N ASP A 386 24.20 0.32 9.44
CA ASP A 386 25.39 -0.52 9.26
C ASP A 386 25.17 -1.88 9.92
N PHE A 387 24.48 -1.90 11.07
CA PHE A 387 24.14 -3.11 11.81
C PHE A 387 22.69 -3.11 12.28
N ILE A 388 22.07 -4.31 12.32
CA ILE A 388 20.77 -4.52 12.97
C ILE A 388 20.95 -5.38 14.21
N ALA A 389 20.41 -4.93 15.34
CA ALA A 389 20.29 -5.71 16.56
C ALA A 389 18.83 -6.16 16.78
N GLY A 390 18.60 -7.48 16.81
CA GLY A 390 17.31 -8.07 17.13
C GLY A 390 17.15 -8.28 18.64
N CYS A 391 16.40 -7.40 19.29
CA CYS A 391 16.10 -7.40 20.73
C CYS A 391 14.60 -7.59 21.02
N ASP A 392 13.86 -8.14 20.06
CA ASP A 392 12.40 -8.28 20.01
C ASP A 392 11.85 -9.55 20.69
N GLY A 393 12.75 -10.37 21.25
CA GLY A 393 12.40 -11.56 22.02
C GLY A 393 12.03 -12.77 21.14
N GLY A 394 12.07 -13.96 21.76
CA GLY A 394 11.97 -15.24 21.03
C GLY A 394 10.62 -15.51 20.34
N ALA A 395 9.55 -14.81 20.74
CA ALA A 395 8.23 -14.93 20.12
C ALA A 395 8.05 -14.01 18.90
N SER A 396 8.96 -13.06 18.68
CA SER A 396 8.87 -12.13 17.55
C SER A 396 9.09 -12.84 16.21
N LYS A 397 8.30 -12.40 15.22
CA LYS A 397 8.39 -12.87 13.84
C LYS A 397 9.36 -12.05 12.98
N CYS A 398 9.95 -10.99 13.50
CA CYS A 398 10.81 -10.09 12.72
C CYS A 398 12.24 -10.64 12.59
N CYS A 399 13.07 -10.50 13.63
CA CYS A 399 14.51 -10.73 13.49
C CYS A 399 14.84 -12.22 13.26
N ARG A 400 14.29 -13.12 14.09
CA ARG A 400 14.62 -14.55 14.04
C ARG A 400 14.28 -15.23 12.70
N HIS A 401 13.26 -14.75 11.99
CA HIS A 401 12.84 -15.33 10.70
C HIS A 401 13.55 -14.71 9.50
N SER A 402 14.26 -13.60 9.69
CA SER A 402 14.98 -12.89 8.63
C SER A 402 16.40 -13.42 8.36
N ILE A 403 16.93 -14.27 9.26
CA ILE A 403 18.26 -14.86 9.12
C ILE A 403 18.10 -16.26 8.51
N PRO A 404 18.70 -16.56 7.33
CA PRO A 404 18.75 -17.91 6.78
C PRO A 404 19.37 -18.88 7.79
N LYS A 405 18.77 -20.07 7.93
CA LYS A 405 19.19 -21.05 8.94
C LYS A 405 20.67 -21.40 8.85
N ASP A 406 21.22 -21.43 7.64
CA ASP A 406 22.60 -21.82 7.36
C ASP A 406 23.63 -20.71 7.66
N GLU A 407 23.18 -19.49 7.95
CA GLU A 407 24.02 -18.35 8.30
C GLU A 407 24.02 -18.05 9.81
N ILE A 408 23.23 -18.78 10.59
CA ILE A 408 23.14 -18.58 12.04
C ILE A 408 24.43 -19.10 12.69
N ARG A 409 25.16 -18.19 13.34
CA ARG A 409 26.29 -18.53 14.21
C ARG A 409 25.87 -18.33 15.66
N THR A 410 26.00 -19.38 16.46
CA THR A 410 25.87 -19.31 17.92
C THR A 410 27.27 -19.16 18.49
N ILE A 411 27.47 -18.13 19.31
CA ILE A 411 28.73 -17.89 20.04
C ILE A 411 28.65 -18.60 21.38
#